data_AF-A0A940TQE8-F1
#
_entry.id   AF-A0A940TQE8-F1
#
_cell.length_a   1.000
_cell.length_b   1.000
_cell.length_c   1.000
_cell.angle_alpha   90.00
_cell.angle_beta   90.00
_cell.angle_gamma   90.00
#
_symmetry.space_group_name_H-M   'P 1'
#
loop_
_entity.id
_entity.type
_entity.pdbx_description
1 polymer ?
#
loop_
_entity_poly.entity_id
_entity_poly.type
_entity_poly.pdbx_seq_one_letter_code
_entity_poly.pdbx_strand_id
1 'polypeptide(L)'
;MTPSKQAHRNTSRRKLSHGDAQVDLRERVKELTCLYSIARLAAQRDLSTGEILQRIVRVLPPAWLYPEIAHARITLNGASFATSGFREGRYQ
;
A
#
# COMPACT_ATOMS: atom_id res chain seq x y z
N MET A 1 -40.23 -38.63 17.88
CA MET A 1 -39.65 -38.82 16.53
C MET A 1 -40.00 -37.60 15.68
N THR A 2 -39.03 -37.17 14.87
CA THR A 2 -38.99 -36.04 13.91
C THR A 2 -38.61 -34.65 14.46
N PRO A 3 -37.75 -33.90 13.73
CA PRO A 3 -36.61 -33.23 14.34
C PRO A 3 -36.57 -31.71 14.16
N SER A 4 -35.79 -31.09 15.05
CA SER A 4 -35.27 -29.73 15.02
C SER A 4 -34.81 -29.28 13.62
N LYS A 5 -35.44 -28.24 13.07
CA LYS A 5 -34.92 -27.51 11.90
C LYS A 5 -33.97 -26.41 12.39
N GLN A 6 -32.69 -26.73 12.44
CA GLN A 6 -31.62 -25.74 12.44
C GLN A 6 -31.67 -24.95 11.11
N ALA A 7 -32.11 -23.70 11.20
CA ALA A 7 -31.99 -22.72 10.14
C ALA A 7 -30.48 -22.43 9.93
N HIS A 8 -29.90 -23.11 8.95
CA HIS A 8 -28.59 -22.77 8.40
C HIS A 8 -28.65 -21.33 7.90
N ARG A 9 -27.98 -20.42 8.60
CA ARG A 9 -27.60 -19.11 8.06
C ARG A 9 -26.69 -19.38 6.86
N ASN A 10 -27.26 -19.34 5.67
CA ASN A 10 -26.52 -19.28 4.43
C ASN A 10 -25.70 -17.98 4.43
N THR A 11 -24.45 -18.07 4.87
CA THR A 11 -23.43 -17.07 4.57
C THR A 11 -23.24 -17.11 3.06
N SER A 12 -23.93 -16.21 2.36
CA SER A 12 -23.79 -16.01 0.91
C SER A 12 -22.31 -15.84 0.57
N ARG A 13 -21.72 -16.90 0.00
CA ARG A 13 -20.47 -16.81 -0.75
C ARG A 13 -20.72 -15.79 -1.87
N ARG A 14 -20.23 -14.55 -1.69
CA ARG A 14 -20.13 -13.58 -2.79
C ARG A 14 -19.36 -14.29 -3.90
N LYS A 15 -20.03 -14.58 -5.02
CA LYS A 15 -19.34 -15.03 -6.23
C LYS A 15 -18.36 -13.92 -6.59
N LEU A 16 -17.06 -14.19 -6.50
CA LEU A 16 -16.01 -13.28 -6.95
C LEU A 16 -16.28 -12.99 -8.43
N SER A 17 -16.55 -11.74 -8.77
CA SER A 17 -16.57 -11.29 -10.15
C SER A 17 -15.13 -11.35 -10.70
N HIS A 18 -14.94 -11.69 -11.97
CA HIS A 18 -13.62 -11.64 -12.61
C HIS A 18 -12.96 -10.26 -12.46
N GLY A 19 -13.75 -9.18 -12.40
CA GLY A 19 -13.25 -7.82 -12.20
C GLY A 19 -12.62 -7.60 -10.82
N ASP A 20 -13.23 -8.13 -9.76
CA ASP A 20 -12.74 -7.97 -8.38
C ASP A 20 -11.37 -8.65 -8.22
N ALA A 21 -11.24 -9.87 -8.75
CA ALA A 21 -9.98 -10.62 -8.71
C ALA A 21 -8.85 -9.94 -9.49
N GLN A 22 -9.17 -9.27 -10.60
CA GLN A 22 -8.19 -8.53 -11.40
C GLN A 22 -7.70 -7.27 -10.68
N VAL A 23 -8.61 -6.57 -9.99
CA VAL A 23 -8.26 -5.40 -9.16
C VAL A 23 -7.37 -5.85 -8.01
N ASP A 24 -7.76 -6.87 -7.25
CA ASP A 24 -6.97 -7.39 -6.12
C ASP A 24 -5.55 -7.78 -6.56
N LEU A 25 -5.43 -8.50 -7.67
CA LEU A 25 -4.12 -8.88 -8.21
C LEU A 25 -3.28 -7.64 -8.56
N ARG A 26 -3.88 -6.64 -9.21
CA ARG A 26 -3.18 -5.41 -9.59
C ARG A 26 -2.67 -4.65 -8.36
N GLU A 27 -3.49 -4.54 -7.31
CA GLU A 27 -3.09 -3.87 -6.07
C GLU A 27 -1.97 -4.65 -5.35
N ARG A 28 -2.01 -5.99 -5.36
CA ARG A 28 -0.90 -6.81 -4.84
C ARG A 28 0.41 -6.64 -5.63
N VAL A 29 0.33 -6.53 -6.95
CA VAL A 29 1.52 -6.26 -7.78
C VAL A 29 2.11 -4.88 -7.44
N LYS A 30 1.26 -3.87 -7.21
CA LYS A 30 1.69 -2.53 -6.77
C LYS A 30 2.41 -2.58 -5.42
N GLU A 31 1.82 -3.28 -4.43
CA GLU A 31 2.43 -3.50 -3.11
C GLU A 31 3.80 -4.19 -3.21
N LEU A 32 3.87 -5.31 -3.93
CA LEU A 32 5.11 -6.07 -4.09
C LEU A 32 6.19 -5.25 -4.80
N THR A 33 5.82 -4.56 -5.87
CA THR A 33 6.74 -3.69 -6.62
C THR A 33 7.32 -2.59 -5.71
N CYS A 34 6.50 -2.00 -4.84
CA CYS A 34 6.93 -1.03 -3.86
C CYS A 34 7.91 -1.63 -2.85
N LEU A 35 7.56 -2.77 -2.24
CA LEU A 35 8.42 -3.47 -1.26
C LEU A 35 9.78 -3.84 -1.85
N TYR A 36 9.81 -4.42 -3.05
CA TYR A 36 11.06 -4.75 -3.74
C TYR A 36 11.87 -3.51 -4.11
N SER A 37 11.20 -2.41 -4.51
CA SER A 37 11.89 -1.15 -4.79
C SER A 37 12.56 -0.59 -3.54
N ILE A 38 11.87 -0.62 -2.39
CA ILE A 38 12.43 -0.20 -1.10
C ILE A 38 13.61 -1.09 -0.71
N ALA A 39 13.45 -2.42 -0.79
CA ALA A 39 14.52 -3.36 -0.47
C ALA A 39 15.77 -3.14 -1.35
N ARG A 40 15.57 -2.88 -2.64
CA ARG A 40 16.66 -2.57 -3.58
C ARG A 40 17.35 -1.25 -3.23
N LEU A 41 16.58 -0.20 -2.91
CA LEU A 41 17.13 1.10 -2.48
C LEU A 41 17.93 0.96 -1.18
N ALA A 42 17.44 0.19 -0.21
CA ALA A 42 18.11 -0.06 1.05
C ALA A 42 19.42 -0.85 0.91
N ALA A 43 19.55 -1.66 -0.16
CA ALA A 43 20.76 -2.43 -0.45
C ALA A 43 21.85 -1.62 -1.19
N GLN A 44 21.56 -0.39 -1.65
CA GLN A 44 22.53 0.46 -2.35
C GLN A 44 23.52 1.08 -1.37
N ARG A 45 24.81 0.77 -1.55
CA ARG A 45 25.90 1.23 -0.65
C ARG A 45 26.47 2.59 -1.03
N ASP A 46 26.18 3.05 -2.24
CA ASP A 46 26.64 4.30 -2.84
C ASP A 46 25.75 5.50 -2.49
N LEU A 47 24.61 5.27 -1.84
CA LEU A 47 23.67 6.31 -1.45
C LEU A 47 23.74 6.59 0.05
N SER A 48 23.66 7.87 0.40
CA SER A 48 23.41 8.28 1.77
C SER A 48 22.01 7.84 2.23
N THR A 49 21.81 7.70 3.54
CA THR A 49 20.49 7.41 4.11
C THR A 49 19.44 8.44 3.68
N GLY A 50 19.80 9.73 3.61
CA GLY A 50 18.89 10.78 3.16
C GLY A 50 18.44 10.59 1.71
N GLU A 51 19.35 10.21 0.81
CA GLU A 51 19.02 9.90 -0.58
C GLU A 51 18.13 8.65 -0.70
N ILE A 52 18.41 7.62 0.09
CA ILE A 52 17.57 6.41 0.16
C ILE A 52 16.15 6.79 0.58
N LEU A 53 16.00 7.54 1.68
CA LEU A 53 14.70 7.98 2.18
C LEU A 53 13.95 8.87 1.18
N GLN A 54 14.65 9.80 0.53
CA GLN A 54 14.06 10.66 -0.50
C GLN A 54 13.62 9.87 -1.75
N ARG A 55 14.29 8.77 -2.08
CA ARG A 55 13.85 7.85 -3.14
C ARG A 55 12.69 6.97 -2.68
N ILE A 56 12.71 6.49 -1.43
CA ILE A 56 11.62 5.70 -0.84
C ILE A 56 10.30 6.47 -0.89
N VAL A 57 10.27 7.73 -0.47
CA VAL A 57 9.01 8.52 -0.49
C VAL A 57 8.41 8.65 -1.89
N ARG A 58 9.22 8.57 -2.95
CA ARG A 58 8.75 8.64 -4.34
C ARG A 58 8.13 7.33 -4.84
N VAL A 59 8.52 6.18 -4.28
CA VAL A 59 7.96 4.88 -4.68
C VAL A 59 6.71 4.49 -3.90
N LEU A 60 6.40 5.21 -2.81
CA LEU A 60 5.20 4.98 -2.02
C LEU A 60 3.92 5.30 -2.83
N PRO A 61 3.66 6.52 -3.35
CA PRO A 61 2.37 6.84 -3.97
C PRO A 61 1.87 5.88 -5.06
N PRO A 62 2.72 5.39 -6.00
CA PRO A 62 2.31 4.41 -7.00
C PRO A 62 1.75 3.10 -6.41
N ALA A 63 2.05 2.79 -5.16
CA ALA A 63 1.57 1.59 -4.48
C ALA A 63 0.13 1.72 -3.93
N TRP A 64 -0.41 2.94 -3.83
CA TRP A 64 -1.73 3.21 -3.24
C TRP A 64 -2.85 3.05 -4.27
N LEU A 65 -4.07 2.77 -3.81
CA LEU A 65 -5.25 2.60 -4.67
C LEU A 65 -5.47 3.78 -5.65
N TYR A 66 -5.21 5.01 -5.19
CA TYR A 66 -5.31 6.26 -5.96
C TYR A 66 -3.98 7.03 -5.96
N PRO A 67 -3.00 6.64 -6.81
CA PRO A 67 -1.67 7.23 -6.82
C PRO A 67 -1.65 8.75 -7.07
N GLU A 68 -2.58 9.25 -7.87
CA GLU A 68 -2.68 10.64 -8.33
C GLU A 68 -2.94 11.67 -7.22
N ILE A 69 -3.53 11.21 -6.11
CA ILE A 69 -3.79 12.03 -4.92
C ILE A 69 -2.95 11.59 -3.71
N ALA A 70 -2.15 10.53 -3.86
CA ALA A 70 -1.31 10.03 -2.81
C ALA A 70 -0.01 10.85 -2.72
N HIS A 71 0.29 11.34 -1.53
CA HIS A 71 1.56 11.99 -1.21
C HIS A 71 2.17 11.31 0.01
N ALA A 72 3.50 11.30 0.10
CA ALA A 72 4.21 10.64 1.18
C ALA A 72 5.25 11.55 1.81
N ARG A 73 5.48 11.34 3.11
CA ARG A 73 6.55 11.97 3.87
C ARG A 73 7.14 10.97 4.86
N ILE A 74 8.47 10.99 4.99
CA ILE A 74 9.21 10.32 6.06
C ILE A 74 9.95 11.39 6.87
N THR A 75 9.87 11.29 8.19
CA THR A 75 10.63 12.12 9.12
C THR A 75 11.58 11.25 9.92
N LEU A 76 12.87 11.61 9.93
CA LEU A 76 13.91 10.89 10.68
C LEU A 76 14.92 11.89 11.23
N ASN A 77 15.17 11.86 12.54
CA ASN A 77 16.15 12.72 13.21
C ASN A 77 15.99 14.22 12.89
N GLY A 78 14.75 14.71 12.82
CA GLY A 78 14.44 16.11 12.48
C GLY A 78 14.53 16.44 10.98
N ALA A 79 15.06 15.54 10.14
CA ALA A 79 15.02 15.69 8.69
C ALA A 79 13.65 15.21 8.14
N SER A 80 13.20 15.86 7.07
CA SER A 80 11.95 15.53 6.39
C SER A 80 12.20 15.27 4.91
N PHE A 81 11.67 14.16 4.42
CA PHE A 81 11.73 13.72 3.03
C PHE A 81 10.31 13.59 2.53
N ALA A 82 9.95 14.24 1.42
CA ALA A 82 8.58 14.24 0.94
C ALA A 82 8.48 14.16 -0.58
N THR A 83 7.32 13.74 -1.07
CA THR A 83 6.92 13.92 -2.46
C THR A 83 6.54 15.38 -2.72
N SER A 84 6.67 15.84 -3.97
CA SER A 84 6.13 17.14 -4.38
C SER A 84 4.63 17.19 -4.09
N GLY A 85 4.15 18.31 -3.54
CA GLY A 85 2.75 18.51 -3.22
C GLY A 85 2.28 17.90 -1.90
N PHE A 86 3.15 17.27 -1.10
CA PHE A 86 2.78 16.85 0.24
C PHE A 86 2.30 18.03 1.09
N ARG A 87 1.16 17.87 1.77
CA ARG A 87 0.61 18.86 2.70
C ARG A 87 0.36 18.19 4.04
N GLU A 88 0.70 18.91 5.09
CA GLU A 88 0.44 18.47 6.46
C GLU A 88 -1.05 18.16 6.63
N GLY A 89 -1.34 16.93 7.06
CA GLY A 89 -2.68 16.54 7.46
C GLY A 89 -3.06 17.22 8.78
N ARG A 90 -4.36 17.25 9.08
CA ARG A 90 -4.87 17.84 10.33
C ARG A 90 -4.51 17.00 11.58
N TYR A 91 -3.92 15.83 11.40
CA TYR A 91 -3.54 14.90 12.46
C TYR A 91 -2.09 14.44 12.19
N GLN A 92 -1.22 14.66 13.17
CA GLN A 92 0.17 14.19 13.21
C GLN A 92 0.34 13.18 14.34
#